data_AF-W7QT16-F1
#
_entry.id   AF-W7QT16-F1
#
_cell.length_a   1.000
_cell.length_b   1.000
_cell.length_c   1.000
_cell.angle_alpha   90.00
_cell.angle_beta   90.00
_cell.angle_gamma   90.00
#
_symmetry.space_group_name_H-M   'P 1'
#
loop_
_entity.id
_entity.type
_entity.pdbx_description
1 polymer ?
#
loop_
_entity_poly.entity_id
_entity_poly.type
_entity_poly.pdbx_seq_one_letter_code
_entity_poly.pdbx_strand_id
1 'polypeptide(L)'
;MQDDAYFNQILSRLLLRPRPSLRTRGYLRQAKAKDAAVLLLLVKAQKPYFLLTQRSSQLKHHANQVCLPGGRQDEGESLFATAVRETEEELAIPRQQIKPVTTMECIETPSGYRISPFIGYIPQYVAVKANAAEVAHVLTISVDEFLSKEINQQVYLMAGRKHKVLSFSHQQRLIWGATAAILDQFKRWLI
;
A
#
# COMPACT_ATOMS: atom_id res chain seq x y z
N MET A 1 -26.62 -6.65 -3.49
CA MET A 1 -27.08 -7.80 -2.66
C MET A 1 -25.97 -8.83 -2.40
N GLN A 2 -25.30 -9.40 -3.40
CA GLN A 2 -24.18 -10.35 -3.17
C GLN A 2 -22.81 -9.66 -3.05
N ASP A 3 -22.58 -8.62 -3.85
CA ASP A 3 -21.35 -7.80 -3.86
C ASP A 3 -21.11 -7.08 -2.51
N ASP A 4 -22.21 -6.65 -1.88
CA ASP A 4 -22.17 -6.01 -0.56
C ASP A 4 -21.70 -6.99 0.53
N ALA A 5 -22.12 -8.25 0.44
CA ALA A 5 -21.83 -9.26 1.46
C ALA A 5 -20.34 -9.61 1.49
N TYR A 6 -19.70 -9.79 0.33
CA TYR A 6 -18.28 -10.12 0.28
C TYR A 6 -17.39 -8.96 0.73
N PHE A 7 -17.67 -7.74 0.26
CA PHE A 7 -16.96 -6.55 0.69
C PHE A 7 -17.09 -6.32 2.21
N ASN A 8 -18.30 -6.46 2.75
CA ASN A 8 -18.53 -6.35 4.19
C ASN A 8 -17.81 -7.46 4.97
N GLN A 9 -17.72 -8.68 4.44
CA GLN A 9 -16.96 -9.75 5.06
C GLN A 9 -15.47 -9.41 5.17
N ILE A 10 -14.87 -8.82 4.12
CA ILE A 10 -13.48 -8.33 4.16
C ILE A 10 -13.33 -7.26 5.25
N LEU A 11 -14.22 -6.26 5.29
CA LEU A 11 -14.18 -5.21 6.31
C LEU A 11 -14.33 -5.77 7.73
N SER A 12 -15.27 -6.68 7.95
CA SER A 12 -15.46 -7.32 9.26
C SER A 12 -14.22 -8.08 9.71
N ARG A 13 -13.53 -8.80 8.82
CA ARG A 13 -12.26 -9.48 9.16
C ARG A 13 -11.19 -8.48 9.56
N LEU A 14 -11.07 -7.36 8.85
CA LEU A 14 -10.09 -6.30 9.15
C LEU A 14 -10.32 -5.63 10.51
N LEU A 15 -11.58 -5.51 10.93
CA LEU A 15 -11.97 -4.85 12.18
C LEU A 15 -11.95 -5.79 13.40
N LEU A 16 -12.29 -7.07 13.21
CA LEU A 16 -12.56 -7.99 14.32
C LEU A 16 -11.42 -8.97 14.64
N ARG A 17 -10.45 -9.18 13.74
CA ARG A 17 -9.39 -10.17 14.00
C ARG A 17 -8.24 -9.60 14.84
N PRO A 18 -7.78 -10.34 15.87
CA PRO A 18 -6.55 -9.99 16.58
C PRO A 18 -5.37 -10.03 15.61
N ARG A 19 -4.57 -8.97 15.63
CA ARG A 19 -3.48 -8.79 14.67
C ARG A 19 -2.26 -9.56 15.16
N PRO A 20 -1.73 -10.51 14.38
CA PRO A 20 -0.46 -11.13 14.72
C PRO A 20 0.61 -10.04 14.72
N SER A 21 1.40 -9.93 15.78
CA SER A 21 2.56 -9.03 15.74
C SER A 21 3.49 -9.53 14.64
N LEU A 22 3.83 -8.68 13.68
CA LEU A 22 4.83 -9.10 12.72
C LEU A 22 6.16 -9.00 13.44
N ARG A 23 6.73 -10.17 13.78
CA ARG A 23 8.17 -10.26 14.01
C ARG A 23 8.81 -9.68 12.75
N THR A 24 9.36 -8.49 12.89
CA THR A 24 9.80 -7.62 11.81
C THR A 24 10.70 -8.44 10.91
N ARG A 25 10.31 -8.69 9.66
CA ARG A 25 11.08 -9.48 8.68
C ARG A 25 12.33 -8.72 8.21
N GLY A 26 13.18 -8.26 9.13
CA GLY A 26 14.46 -7.63 8.85
C GLY A 26 14.47 -6.12 8.67
N TYR A 27 13.38 -5.41 9.01
CA TYR A 27 13.37 -3.94 9.03
C TYR A 27 13.79 -3.44 10.41
N LEU A 28 15.07 -3.14 10.59
CA LEU A 28 15.61 -2.59 11.83
C LEU A 28 15.13 -1.14 12.01
N ARG A 29 14.69 -0.78 13.23
CA ARG A 29 14.36 0.60 13.58
C ARG A 29 15.62 1.49 13.50
N GLN A 30 15.58 2.52 12.68
CA GLN A 30 16.58 3.56 12.49
C GLN A 30 16.18 4.81 13.30
N ALA A 31 17.13 5.36 14.03
CA ALA A 31 16.89 6.50 14.92
C ALA A 31 16.51 7.81 14.19
N LYS A 32 16.79 7.94 12.89
CA LYS A 32 16.58 9.17 12.09
C LYS A 32 15.75 8.93 10.82
N ALA A 33 14.74 8.07 10.87
CA ALA A 33 13.86 7.84 9.72
C ALA A 33 12.92 9.04 9.49
N LYS A 34 12.71 9.42 8.22
CA LYS A 34 11.68 10.38 7.81
C LYS A 34 10.32 9.68 7.77
N ASP A 35 9.31 10.29 8.36
CA ASP A 35 7.98 9.70 8.36
C ASP A 35 7.29 9.87 7.00
N ALA A 36 6.61 8.81 6.59
CA ALA A 36 5.84 8.71 5.35
C ALA A 36 4.58 7.88 5.63
N ALA A 37 3.54 8.09 4.83
CA ALA A 37 2.31 7.36 4.98
C ALA A 37 1.77 6.91 3.62
N VAL A 38 1.18 5.72 3.59
CA VAL A 38 0.61 5.13 2.37
C VAL A 38 -0.77 4.58 2.64
N LEU A 39 -1.60 4.55 1.60
CA LEU A 39 -2.97 4.07 1.68
C LEU A 39 -3.14 2.78 0.87
N LEU A 40 -3.43 1.68 1.57
CA LEU A 40 -4.02 0.50 0.98
C LEU A 40 -5.52 0.74 0.81
N LEU A 41 -5.86 1.28 -0.36
CA LEU A 41 -7.21 1.72 -0.69
C LEU A 41 -8.03 0.57 -1.30
N LEU A 42 -9.00 0.07 -0.55
CA LEU A 42 -9.94 -0.96 -0.99
C LEU A 42 -11.16 -0.31 -1.66
N VAL A 43 -11.40 -0.59 -2.93
CA VAL A 43 -12.55 -0.07 -3.66
C VAL A 43 -13.66 -1.12 -3.70
N LYS A 44 -14.87 -0.70 -3.31
CA LYS A 44 -16.06 -1.56 -3.40
C LYS A 44 -16.47 -1.76 -4.85
N ALA A 45 -16.56 -3.02 -5.25
CA ALA A 45 -17.05 -3.48 -6.55
C ALA A 45 -17.50 -4.93 -6.42
N GLN A 46 -18.07 -5.52 -7.48
CA GLN A 46 -18.40 -6.95 -7.52
C GLN A 46 -17.19 -7.83 -7.18
N LYS A 47 -16.01 -7.45 -7.67
CA LYS A 47 -14.72 -7.97 -7.22
C LYS A 47 -13.97 -6.81 -6.56
N PRO A 48 -13.99 -6.70 -5.22
CA PRO A 48 -13.25 -5.66 -4.51
C PRO A 48 -11.78 -5.67 -4.92
N TYR A 49 -11.17 -4.50 -5.03
CA TYR A 49 -9.80 -4.37 -5.54
C TYR A 49 -9.01 -3.29 -4.82
N PHE A 50 -7.68 -3.39 -4.90
CA PHE A 50 -6.75 -2.36 -4.46
C PHE A 50 -6.30 -1.50 -5.63
N LEU A 51 -6.04 -0.23 -5.34
CA LEU A 51 -5.34 0.68 -6.23
C LEU A 51 -3.85 0.72 -5.88
N LEU A 52 -3.00 0.56 -6.90
CA LEU A 52 -1.55 0.74 -6.83
C LEU A 52 -1.14 1.75 -7.91
N THR A 53 0.01 2.40 -7.72
CA THR A 53 0.59 3.34 -8.69
C THR A 53 1.92 2.82 -9.19
N GLN A 54 2.21 2.97 -10.48
CA GLN A 54 3.57 2.93 -10.98
C GLN A 54 4.09 4.35 -11.03
N ARG A 55 5.14 4.62 -10.26
CA ARG A 55 5.76 5.94 -10.17
C ARG A 55 6.36 6.37 -11.52
N SER A 56 6.20 7.64 -11.85
CA SER A 56 6.76 8.26 -13.04
C SER A 56 8.28 8.05 -13.12
N SER A 57 8.78 7.85 -14.34
CA SER A 57 10.21 7.69 -14.62
C SER A 57 11.01 8.97 -14.34
N GLN A 58 10.33 10.11 -14.23
CA GLN A 58 10.93 11.43 -14.00
C GLN A 58 11.23 11.72 -12.51
N LEU A 59 10.74 10.87 -11.60
CA LEU A 59 10.91 11.10 -10.17
C LEU A 59 12.32 10.75 -9.71
N LYS A 60 12.88 11.60 -8.83
CA LYS A 60 14.23 11.41 -8.25
C LYS A 60 14.36 10.13 -7.42
N HIS A 61 13.26 9.69 -6.81
CA HIS A 61 13.21 8.52 -5.93
C HIS A 61 12.14 7.53 -6.40
N HIS A 62 12.53 6.24 -6.39
CA HIS A 62 11.66 5.12 -6.70
C HIS A 62 11.01 5.17 -8.09
N ALA A 63 11.68 5.78 -9.07
CA ALA A 63 11.22 5.80 -10.46
C ALA A 63 10.85 4.40 -10.97
N ASN A 64 9.74 4.28 -11.69
CA ASN A 64 9.19 3.04 -12.25
C ASN A 64 8.74 1.97 -11.24
N GLN A 65 8.84 2.20 -9.93
CA GLN A 65 8.42 1.23 -8.93
C GLN A 65 6.89 1.21 -8.80
N VAL A 66 6.32 0.02 -8.57
CA VAL A 66 4.92 -0.12 -8.18
C VAL A 66 4.81 0.12 -6.67
N CYS A 67 3.96 1.06 -6.28
CA CYS A 67 3.79 1.52 -4.91
C CYS A 67 2.30 1.57 -4.52
N LEU A 68 2.06 1.68 -3.23
CA LEU A 68 0.77 2.16 -2.71
C LEU A 68 0.76 3.68 -2.86
N PRO A 69 -0.41 4.31 -3.12
CA PRO A 69 -0.52 5.76 -3.07
C PRO A 69 -0.08 6.30 -1.72
N GLY A 70 0.68 7.39 -1.72
CA GLY A 70 1.25 7.94 -0.50
C GLY A 70 2.62 8.58 -0.69
N GLY A 71 3.09 9.23 0.37
CA GLY A 71 4.28 10.04 0.31
C GLY A 71 4.78 10.44 1.68
N ARG A 72 5.61 11.49 1.69
CA ARG A 72 6.26 11.98 2.90
C ARG A 72 5.28 12.82 3.71
N GLN A 73 5.36 12.73 5.03
CA GLN A 73 4.61 13.60 5.92
C GLN A 73 5.12 15.04 5.84
N ASP A 74 4.21 15.98 5.60
CA ASP A 74 4.43 17.41 5.71
C ASP A 74 4.36 17.88 7.17
N GLU A 75 4.89 19.06 7.45
CA GLU A 75 4.91 19.59 8.81
C GLU A 75 3.49 19.91 9.31
N GLY A 76 3.15 19.42 10.51
CA GLY A 76 1.87 19.70 11.15
C GLY A 76 0.68 18.85 10.69
N GLU A 77 0.81 17.99 9.68
CA GLU A 77 -0.24 17.04 9.30
C GLU A 77 -0.15 15.71 10.06
N SER A 78 -1.28 15.03 10.23
CA SER A 78 -1.29 13.65 10.74
C SER A 78 -0.90 12.67 9.63
N LEU A 79 -0.31 11.52 9.98
CA LEU A 79 0.07 10.49 9.00
C LEU A 79 -1.12 9.97 8.16
N PHE A 80 -2.31 9.89 8.74
CA PHE A 80 -3.50 9.53 7.96
C PHE A 80 -3.86 10.63 6.96
N ALA A 81 -3.78 11.91 7.37
CA ALA A 81 -4.01 13.04 6.48
C ALA A 81 -2.97 13.07 5.34
N THR A 82 -1.70 12.76 5.62
CA THR A 82 -0.66 12.57 4.60
C THR A 82 -1.08 11.54 3.55
N ALA A 83 -1.43 10.32 3.98
CA ALA A 83 -1.80 9.24 3.05
C ALA A 83 -3.00 9.62 2.17
N VAL A 84 -3.98 10.33 2.73
CA VAL A 84 -5.17 10.80 2.01
C VAL A 84 -4.84 11.95 1.05
N ARG A 85 -4.05 12.94 1.48
CA ARG A 85 -3.60 14.07 0.64
C ARG A 85 -2.83 13.56 -0.57
N GLU A 86 -1.83 12.71 -0.35
CA GLU A 86 -1.01 12.11 -1.42
C GLU A 86 -1.86 11.28 -2.38
N THR A 87 -2.84 10.52 -1.86
CA THR A 87 -3.79 9.78 -2.71
C THR A 87 -4.64 10.72 -3.58
N GLU A 88 -5.09 11.85 -3.03
CA GLU A 88 -5.84 12.87 -3.77
C GLU A 88 -4.96 13.51 -4.85
N GLU A 89 -3.71 13.85 -4.55
CA GLU A 89 -2.73 14.44 -5.48
C GLU A 89 -2.34 13.46 -6.61
N GLU A 90 -2.06 12.19 -6.28
CA GLU A 90 -1.62 11.19 -7.25
C GLU A 90 -2.76 10.68 -8.15
N LEU A 91 -3.98 10.54 -7.61
CA LEU A 91 -5.09 9.82 -8.24
C LEU A 91 -6.37 10.65 -8.47
N ALA A 92 -6.39 11.91 -8.05
CA ALA A 92 -7.57 12.79 -8.07
C ALA A 92 -8.79 12.23 -7.33
N ILE A 93 -8.57 11.35 -6.35
CA ILE A 93 -9.63 10.75 -5.52
C ILE A 93 -9.98 11.75 -4.41
N PRO A 94 -11.23 12.27 -4.34
CA PRO A 94 -11.59 13.23 -3.32
C PRO A 94 -11.48 12.63 -1.92
N ARG A 95 -10.80 13.33 -1.01
CA ARG A 95 -10.58 12.87 0.36
C ARG A 95 -11.84 12.43 1.10
N GLN A 96 -12.99 13.06 0.82
CA GLN A 96 -14.27 12.77 1.48
C GLN A 96 -14.85 11.40 1.09
N GLN A 97 -14.37 10.80 -0.01
CA GLN A 97 -14.80 9.46 -0.44
C GLN A 97 -14.03 8.34 0.28
N ILE A 98 -12.88 8.66 0.88
CA ILE A 98 -12.02 7.70 1.56
C ILE A 98 -12.48 7.56 3.01
N LYS A 99 -12.97 6.37 3.36
CA LYS A 99 -13.35 6.04 4.73
C LYS A 99 -12.22 5.26 5.43
N PRO A 100 -11.76 5.69 6.61
CA PRO A 100 -10.73 4.95 7.35
C PRO A 100 -11.28 3.60 7.82
N VAL A 101 -10.42 2.56 7.78
CA VAL A 101 -10.68 1.27 8.41
C VAL A 101 -9.77 1.11 9.62
N THR A 102 -8.46 1.08 9.38
CA THR A 102 -7.47 0.92 10.44
C THR A 102 -6.04 1.20 9.95
N THR A 103 -5.06 1.14 10.84
CA THR A 103 -3.63 1.23 10.52
C THR A 103 -2.94 -0.13 10.69
N MET A 104 -1.90 -0.35 9.89
CA MET A 104 -1.03 -1.52 9.88
C MET A 104 0.33 -1.17 10.52
N GLU A 105 1.13 -2.18 10.85
CA GLU A 105 2.45 -1.92 11.47
C GLU A 105 3.38 -1.17 10.53
N CYS A 106 4.15 -0.22 11.05
CA CYS A 106 5.06 0.57 10.24
C CYS A 106 6.21 -0.27 9.67
N ILE A 107 6.64 0.09 8.46
CA ILE A 107 7.82 -0.49 7.80
C ILE A 107 8.90 0.56 7.67
N GLU A 108 10.10 0.24 8.14
CA GLU A 108 11.27 1.09 7.93
C GLU A 108 12.09 0.62 6.73
N THR A 109 12.41 1.53 5.83
CA THR A 109 13.11 1.23 4.58
C THR A 109 14.60 1.51 4.67
N PRO A 110 15.45 0.80 3.90
CA PRO A 110 16.88 1.14 3.79
C PRO A 110 17.14 2.57 3.32
N SER A 111 16.20 3.18 2.58
CA SER A 111 16.22 4.58 2.15
C SER A 111 15.97 5.60 3.27
N GLY A 112 15.76 5.15 4.52
CA GLY A 112 15.61 6.04 5.67
C GLY A 112 14.19 6.59 5.86
N TYR A 113 13.18 5.90 5.35
CA TYR A 113 11.77 6.23 5.61
C TYR A 113 11.12 5.27 6.59
N ARG A 114 10.29 5.79 7.49
CA ARG A 114 9.32 5.04 8.29
C ARG A 114 7.96 5.20 7.66
N ILE A 115 7.48 4.15 7.02
CA ILE A 115 6.22 4.13 6.30
C ILE A 115 5.14 3.63 7.26
N SER A 116 4.13 4.45 7.51
CA SER A 116 2.90 4.12 8.24
C SER A 116 1.78 3.78 7.25
N PRO A 117 1.45 2.49 7.09
CA PRO A 117 0.40 2.09 6.17
C PRO A 117 -0.99 2.17 6.83
N PHE A 118 -1.93 2.74 6.09
CA PHE A 118 -3.34 2.82 6.47
C PHE A 118 -4.19 2.00 5.51
N ILE A 119 -5.26 1.41 6.03
CA ILE A 119 -6.31 0.80 5.23
C ILE A 119 -7.49 1.76 5.21
N GLY A 120 -7.89 2.15 4.01
CA GLY A 120 -9.10 2.92 3.76
C GLY A 120 -9.94 2.23 2.71
N TYR A 121 -11.20 2.64 2.58
CA TYR A 121 -12.06 2.13 1.53
C TYR A 121 -12.94 3.19 0.88
N ILE A 122 -13.37 2.92 -0.34
CA ILE A 122 -14.36 3.72 -1.07
C ILE A 122 -15.64 2.90 -1.22
N PRO A 123 -16.80 3.39 -0.73
CA PRO A 123 -18.06 2.64 -0.72
C PRO A 123 -18.76 2.58 -2.09
N GLN A 124 -18.26 3.31 -3.09
CA GLN A 124 -18.88 3.47 -4.40
C GLN A 124 -17.81 3.64 -5.48
N TYR A 125 -18.23 3.61 -6.74
CA TYR A 125 -17.31 3.87 -7.85
C TYR A 125 -16.65 5.25 -7.70
N VAL A 126 -15.35 5.30 -7.98
CA VAL A 126 -14.58 6.54 -8.06
C VAL A 126 -13.92 6.64 -9.44
N ALA A 127 -14.01 7.81 -10.06
CA ALA A 127 -13.23 8.10 -11.25
C ALA A 127 -11.79 8.36 -10.82
N VAL A 128 -10.86 7.52 -11.28
CA VAL A 128 -9.44 7.67 -10.98
C VAL A 128 -8.76 8.41 -12.13
N LYS A 129 -7.99 9.45 -11.82
CA LYS A 129 -7.18 10.19 -12.79
C LYS A 129 -5.78 10.36 -12.25
N ALA A 130 -4.82 9.70 -12.89
CA ALA A 130 -3.41 9.85 -12.55
C ALA A 130 -2.91 11.28 -12.79
N ASN A 131 -2.17 11.81 -11.82
CA ASN A 131 -1.28 12.94 -12.06
C ASN A 131 -0.04 12.44 -12.81
N ALA A 132 0.07 12.76 -14.11
CA ALA A 132 1.14 12.27 -14.97
C ALA A 132 2.56 12.71 -14.55
N ALA A 133 2.68 13.77 -13.73
CA ALA A 133 3.98 14.17 -13.17
C ALA A 133 4.53 13.10 -12.20
N GLU A 134 3.65 12.36 -11.53
CA GLU A 134 4.01 11.46 -10.44
C GLU A 134 3.66 10.01 -10.71
N VAL A 135 2.59 9.75 -11.46
CA VAL A 135 2.05 8.43 -11.73
C VAL A 135 2.04 8.16 -13.22
N ALA A 136 2.86 7.20 -13.66
CA ALA A 136 2.86 6.73 -15.05
C ALA A 136 1.67 5.80 -15.33
N HIS A 137 1.33 4.93 -14.39
CA HIS A 137 0.22 4.00 -14.54
C HIS A 137 -0.51 3.78 -13.22
N VAL A 138 -1.83 3.66 -13.29
CA VAL A 138 -2.65 3.13 -12.19
C VAL A 138 -2.85 1.65 -12.45
N LEU A 139 -2.60 0.83 -11.44
CA LEU A 139 -2.88 -0.60 -11.47
C LEU A 139 -4.01 -0.92 -10.51
N THR A 140 -4.79 -1.92 -10.88
CA THR A 140 -5.77 -2.56 -10.00
C THR A 140 -5.40 -4.02 -9.81
N ILE A 141 -5.63 -4.54 -8.61
CA ILE A 141 -5.55 -5.97 -8.31
C ILE A 141 -6.74 -6.34 -7.45
N SER A 142 -7.55 -7.32 -7.87
CA SER A 142 -8.68 -7.76 -7.05
C SER A 142 -8.17 -8.41 -5.78
N VAL A 143 -8.98 -8.39 -4.71
CA VAL A 143 -8.64 -9.04 -3.45
C VAL A 143 -8.40 -10.53 -3.67
N ASP A 144 -9.26 -11.20 -4.45
CA ASP A 144 -9.12 -12.63 -4.75
C ASP A 144 -7.85 -12.93 -5.53
N GLU A 145 -7.56 -12.14 -6.57
CA GLU A 145 -6.33 -12.29 -7.33
C GLU A 145 -5.11 -12.11 -6.42
N PHE A 146 -5.10 -11.05 -5.59
CA PHE A 146 -4.02 -10.81 -4.65
C PHE A 146 -3.84 -11.96 -3.65
N LEU A 147 -4.94 -12.47 -3.08
CA LEU A 147 -4.90 -13.60 -2.16
C LEU A 147 -4.39 -14.88 -2.82
N SER A 148 -4.54 -15.03 -4.14
CA SER A 148 -3.94 -16.15 -4.90
C SER A 148 -2.44 -15.99 -5.21
N LYS A 149 -1.86 -14.78 -5.11
CA LYS A 149 -0.44 -14.56 -5.42
C LYS A 149 0.47 -15.19 -4.38
N GLU A 150 1.49 -15.93 -4.84
CA GLU A 150 2.60 -16.33 -3.99
C GLU A 150 3.58 -15.18 -3.80
N ILE A 151 3.76 -14.74 -2.54
CA ILE A 151 4.71 -13.70 -2.19
C ILE A 151 6.04 -14.38 -1.83
N ASN A 152 7.02 -14.19 -2.71
CA ASN A 152 8.33 -14.81 -2.61
C ASN A 152 9.28 -13.92 -1.82
N GLN A 153 10.13 -14.52 -0.99
CA GLN A 153 11.24 -13.84 -0.37
C GLN A 153 12.50 -14.07 -1.19
N GLN A 154 13.08 -12.99 -1.69
CA GLN A 154 14.32 -13.00 -2.47
C GLN A 154 15.42 -12.23 -1.73
N VAL A 155 16.67 -12.56 -2.02
CA VAL A 155 17.82 -11.84 -1.45
C VAL A 155 18.35 -10.87 -2.49
N TYR A 156 18.35 -9.59 -2.15
CA TYR A 156 18.91 -8.52 -2.98
C TYR A 156 20.19 -7.99 -2.33
N LEU A 157 21.20 -7.70 -3.16
CA LEU A 157 22.39 -6.99 -2.71
C LEU A 157 22.14 -5.48 -2.85
N MET A 158 22.09 -4.76 -1.74
CA MET A 158 21.90 -3.30 -1.72
C MET A 158 22.99 -2.69 -0.85
N ALA A 159 23.72 -1.70 -1.38
CA ALA A 159 24.84 -1.05 -0.68
C ALA A 159 25.83 -2.04 -0.03
N GLY A 160 26.16 -3.13 -0.73
CA GLY A 160 27.08 -4.17 -0.25
C GLY A 160 26.54 -5.11 0.82
N ARG A 161 25.25 -5.00 1.20
CA ARG A 161 24.59 -5.86 2.19
C ARG A 161 23.49 -6.70 1.55
N LYS A 162 23.31 -7.92 2.05
CA LYS A 162 22.21 -8.81 1.64
C LYS A 162 20.94 -8.42 2.40
N HIS A 163 19.90 -8.07 1.65
CA HIS A 163 18.57 -7.76 2.17
C HIS A 163 17.59 -8.83 1.71
N LYS A 164 16.84 -9.41 2.64
CA LYS A 164 15.69 -10.27 2.32
C LYS A 164 14.51 -9.36 1.99
N VAL A 165 14.00 -9.45 0.77
CA VAL A 165 12.94 -8.58 0.26
C VAL A 165 11.80 -9.45 -0.28
N LEU A 166 10.58 -9.08 0.06
CA LEU A 166 9.37 -9.72 -0.46
C LEU A 166 9.07 -9.19 -1.86
N SER A 167 8.56 -10.07 -2.72
CA SER A 167 8.20 -9.72 -4.08
C SER A 167 7.18 -10.67 -4.70
N PHE A 168 6.42 -10.17 -5.66
CA PHE A 168 5.59 -10.95 -6.57
C PHE A 168 5.34 -10.16 -7.86
N SER A 169 4.85 -10.83 -8.90
CA SER A 169 4.54 -10.17 -10.17
C SER A 169 3.04 -9.94 -10.34
N HIS A 170 2.68 -8.77 -10.87
CA HIS A 170 1.31 -8.44 -11.26
C HIS A 170 1.33 -7.65 -12.56
N GLN A 171 0.54 -8.06 -13.56
CA GLN A 171 0.49 -7.41 -14.88
C GLN A 171 1.89 -7.13 -15.47
N GLN A 172 2.78 -8.13 -15.45
CA GLN A 172 4.18 -8.04 -15.91
C GLN A 172 5.06 -7.02 -15.17
N ARG A 173 4.61 -6.48 -14.04
CA ARG A 173 5.35 -5.55 -13.19
C ARG A 173 5.73 -6.21 -11.87
N LEU A 174 6.95 -5.93 -11.41
CA LEU A 174 7.44 -6.41 -10.13
C LEU A 174 6.90 -5.54 -9.00
N ILE A 175 6.15 -6.15 -8.08
CA ILE A 175 5.78 -5.55 -6.80
C ILE A 175 6.75 -6.10 -5.77
N TRP A 176 7.52 -5.23 -5.12
CA TRP A 176 8.61 -5.64 -4.23
C TRP A 176 8.82 -4.64 -3.10
N GLY A 177 9.73 -4.96 -2.17
CA GLY A 177 10.14 -4.02 -1.12
C GLY A 177 9.05 -3.76 -0.10
N ALA A 178 8.93 -2.48 0.31
CA ALA A 178 7.94 -2.05 1.29
C ALA A 178 6.51 -2.36 0.84
N THR A 179 6.18 -2.15 -0.44
CA THR A 179 4.85 -2.41 -0.99
C THR A 179 4.48 -3.88 -0.88
N ALA A 180 5.36 -4.81 -1.28
CA ALA A 180 5.11 -6.24 -1.13
C ALA A 180 5.01 -6.67 0.34
N ALA A 181 5.77 -6.03 1.24
CA ALA A 181 5.71 -6.33 2.67
C ALA A 181 4.41 -5.84 3.33
N ILE A 182 3.91 -4.67 2.95
CA ILE A 182 2.59 -4.16 3.41
C ILE A 182 1.48 -5.07 2.90
N LEU A 183 1.57 -5.51 1.64
CA LEU A 183 0.59 -6.43 1.07
C LEU A 183 0.63 -7.81 1.74
N ASP A 184 1.83 -8.36 2.04
CA ASP A 184 1.97 -9.61 2.81
C ASP A 184 1.37 -9.47 4.22
N GLN A 185 1.54 -8.32 4.88
CA GLN A 185 0.87 -8.03 6.16
C GLN A 185 -0.65 -8.10 6.02
N PHE A 186 -1.20 -7.39 5.03
CA PHE A 186 -2.64 -7.41 4.76
C PHE A 186 -3.15 -8.83 4.48
N LYS A 187 -2.43 -9.61 3.66
CA LYS A 187 -2.77 -11.00 3.35
C LYS A 187 -2.90 -11.85 4.61
N ARG A 188 -1.92 -11.74 5.53
CA ARG A 188 -1.91 -12.45 6.82
C ARG A 188 -3.04 -12.05 7.77
N TRP A 189 -3.59 -10.84 7.62
CA TRP A 189 -4.72 -10.39 8.45
C TRP A 189 -6.05 -10.97 7.98
N LEU A 190 -6.18 -11.29 6.68
CA LEU A 190 -7.42 -11.79 6.10
C LEU A 190 -7.58 -13.32 6.13
N ILE A 191 -6.47 -14.06 6.03
CA ILE A 191 -6.44 -15.54 6.05
C ILE A 191 -6.22 -16.05 7.46
#